data_AF-A0A973XXY3-F1
#
_entry.id   AF-A0A973XXY3-F1
#
_cell.length_a   1.000
_cell.length_b   1.000
_cell.length_c   1.000
_cell.angle_alpha   90.00
_cell.angle_beta   90.00
_cell.angle_gamma   90.00
#
_symmetry.space_group_name_H-M   'P 1'
#
loop_
_entity.id
_entity.type
_entity.pdbx_description
1 polymer ?
#
loop_
_entity_poly.entity_id
_entity_poly.type
_entity_poly.pdbx_seq_one_letter_code
_entity_poly.pdbx_strand_id
1 'polypeptide(L)'
;MPKTSNSVTAAPDTTWLGHGRHLGPSPEQDVRRNLIALKAAGVIDDFLDLGPADAFAGGPSGLPPALDTADSAAAPDSSVRRLFEARWRVDGDVTVRAQLTTFDSPGRPRDGQAVAWALAAEAERAWDQRWPSPAAMFWPDDDRIAWDHDAVPGPRLRTTNPLPNDDKEMRRLLKDCARNSWNIHVVVHEAMTPDARGRLPLTPYLPPSLRHRVVEHRAAPDQFQIVNWAVKDLQVRVPRGGAAVLPTASASPEFDAERFAVRSVFLDGSEPTELVGRITAFADLPQTLTAGAEQALDSLRHRWHLLTVEEELAYTRELVTKYAEALDAMTASRDLYREAAELARAALAEATGSDSLPLPRSPASRKPETSPRNVLTKALGRFKDASRQHPQK
;
A
#
# COMPACT_ATOMS: atom_id res chain seq x y z
N MET A 1 -10.04 -13.99 23.17
CA MET A 1 -9.73 -13.04 22.09
C MET A 1 -8.25 -13.19 21.77
N PRO A 2 -7.85 -13.69 20.59
CA PRO A 2 -6.45 -13.73 20.26
C PRO A 2 -5.99 -12.30 19.98
N LYS A 3 -4.94 -11.86 20.69
CA LYS A 3 -4.24 -10.62 20.39
C LYS A 3 -3.60 -10.81 19.02
N THR A 4 -4.05 -10.07 18.01
CA THR A 4 -3.32 -9.93 16.75
C THR A 4 -1.99 -9.29 17.08
N SER A 5 -0.95 -10.09 17.06
CA SER A 5 0.43 -9.64 17.05
C SER A 5 0.61 -8.85 15.76
N ASN A 6 0.58 -7.52 15.82
CA ASN A 6 1.00 -6.72 14.68
C ASN A 6 2.50 -6.98 14.49
N SER A 7 2.84 -7.83 13.53
CA SER A 7 4.20 -7.95 13.03
C SER A 7 4.63 -6.57 12.53
N VAL A 8 5.72 -6.05 13.08
CA VAL A 8 6.31 -4.80 12.61
C VAL A 8 7.11 -5.12 11.36
N THR A 9 6.53 -4.90 10.18
CA THR A 9 7.21 -5.14 8.90
C THR A 9 8.11 -3.95 8.59
N ALA A 10 9.39 -4.19 8.31
CA ALA A 10 10.30 -3.15 7.86
C ALA A 10 10.02 -2.79 6.39
N ALA A 11 10.05 -1.51 6.07
CA ALA A 11 9.98 -1.02 4.70
C ALA A 11 11.27 -1.40 3.96
N PRO A 12 11.19 -2.02 2.77
CA PRO A 12 12.37 -2.28 1.96
C PRO A 12 13.03 -0.97 1.52
N ASP A 13 14.35 -0.94 1.50
CA ASP A 13 15.16 0.22 1.06
C ASP A 13 15.02 0.52 -0.44
N THR A 14 14.44 -0.39 -1.21
CA THR A 14 14.09 -0.23 -2.63
C THR A 14 12.80 0.53 -2.89
N THR A 15 12.07 0.93 -1.83
CA THR A 15 10.72 1.47 -1.96
C THR A 15 10.62 2.98 -1.71
N TRP A 16 9.72 3.62 -2.45
CA TRP A 16 9.24 4.97 -2.18
C TRP A 16 7.74 4.92 -1.95
N LEU A 17 7.29 5.51 -0.84
CA LEU A 17 5.90 5.47 -0.41
C LEU A 17 5.42 6.89 -0.11
N GLY A 18 4.22 7.21 -0.57
CA GLY A 18 3.56 8.47 -0.30
C GLY A 18 2.05 8.29 -0.28
N HIS A 19 1.36 9.13 0.48
CA HIS A 19 -0.09 9.21 0.47
C HIS A 19 -0.52 10.66 0.65
N GLY A 20 -1.78 10.92 0.33
CA GLY A 20 -2.32 12.27 0.45
C GLY A 20 -3.75 12.39 -0.02
N ARG A 21 -4.13 13.62 -0.35
CA ARG A 21 -5.46 13.95 -0.85
C ARG A 21 -5.37 14.79 -2.11
N HIS A 22 -6.38 14.67 -2.94
CA HIS A 22 -6.63 15.52 -4.08
C HIS A 22 -7.93 16.28 -3.86
N LEU A 23 -7.89 17.61 -3.92
CA LEU A 23 -9.07 18.45 -3.63
C LEU A 23 -9.83 18.90 -4.89
N GLY A 24 -9.31 18.62 -6.09
CA GLY A 24 -9.94 18.99 -7.36
C GLY A 24 -11.00 17.99 -7.83
N PRO A 25 -11.82 18.37 -8.83
CA PRO A 25 -12.96 17.56 -9.28
C PRO A 25 -12.60 16.34 -10.14
N SER A 26 -11.44 16.37 -10.83
CA SER A 26 -11.09 15.37 -11.85
C SER A 26 -9.66 14.81 -11.68
N PRO A 27 -9.30 14.21 -10.52
CA PRO A 27 -7.95 13.69 -10.28
C PRO A 27 -7.50 12.72 -11.39
N GLU A 28 -8.36 11.79 -11.78
CA GLU A 28 -8.02 10.76 -12.77
C GLU A 28 -7.64 11.33 -14.13
N GLN A 29 -8.25 12.45 -14.51
CA GLN A 29 -8.01 13.08 -15.81
C GLN A 29 -6.65 13.77 -15.84
N ASP A 30 -6.25 14.40 -14.73
CA ASP A 30 -4.95 15.04 -14.59
C ASP A 30 -3.84 13.99 -14.69
N VAL A 31 -4.02 12.85 -14.01
CA VAL A 31 -3.06 11.74 -14.05
C VAL A 31 -2.94 11.15 -15.46
N ARG A 32 -4.06 10.83 -16.10
CA ARG A 32 -4.07 10.28 -17.45
C ARG A 32 -3.39 11.22 -18.45
N ARG A 33 -3.66 12.52 -18.35
CA ARG A 33 -3.05 13.52 -19.24
C ARG A 33 -1.53 13.58 -19.05
N ASN A 34 -1.05 13.54 -17.81
CA ASN A 34 0.38 13.55 -17.52
C ASN A 34 1.07 12.29 -18.04
N LEU A 35 0.53 11.10 -17.74
CA LEU A 35 1.10 9.82 -18.19
C LEU A 35 1.17 9.73 -19.71
N ILE A 36 0.12 10.16 -20.43
CA ILE A 36 0.15 10.24 -21.90
C ILE A 36 1.27 11.16 -22.38
N ALA A 37 1.44 12.33 -21.77
CA ALA A 37 2.49 13.28 -22.14
C ALA A 37 3.89 12.73 -21.87
N LEU A 38 4.10 12.07 -20.74
CA LEU A 38 5.38 11.45 -20.38
C LEU A 38 5.72 10.26 -21.28
N LYS A 39 4.73 9.44 -21.64
CA LYS A 39 4.91 8.34 -22.61
C LYS A 39 5.29 8.90 -23.98
N ALA A 40 4.61 9.94 -24.45
CA ALA A 40 4.92 10.59 -25.71
C ALA A 40 6.32 11.24 -25.72
N ALA A 41 6.79 11.73 -24.57
CA ALA A 41 8.14 12.27 -24.39
C ALA A 41 9.22 11.19 -24.18
N GLY A 42 8.84 9.91 -24.07
CA GLY A 42 9.76 8.80 -23.79
C GLY A 42 10.35 8.82 -22.38
N VAL A 43 9.72 9.51 -21.43
CA VAL A 43 10.16 9.57 -20.02
C VAL A 43 9.75 8.31 -19.26
N ILE A 44 8.57 7.78 -19.55
CA ILE A 44 8.09 6.50 -19.03
C ILE A 44 8.04 5.47 -20.17
N ASP A 45 8.28 4.21 -19.83
CA ASP A 45 8.24 3.11 -20.79
C ASP A 45 6.79 2.78 -21.16
N ASP A 46 5.94 2.61 -20.14
CA ASP A 46 4.51 2.36 -20.31
C ASP A 46 3.69 2.72 -19.06
N PHE A 47 2.37 2.81 -19.21
CA PHE A 47 1.41 3.01 -18.15
C PHE A 47 0.09 2.28 -18.41
N LEU A 48 -0.65 1.95 -17.35
CA LEU A 48 -2.03 1.45 -17.41
C LEU A 48 -2.95 2.31 -16.54
N ASP A 49 -4.21 2.41 -16.97
CA ASP A 49 -5.33 3.01 -16.23
C ASP A 49 -6.39 1.93 -16.07
N LEU A 50 -6.54 1.43 -14.85
CA LEU A 50 -7.38 0.30 -14.51
C LEU A 50 -8.60 0.76 -13.71
N GLY A 51 -9.77 0.33 -14.17
CA GLY A 51 -10.97 0.38 -13.35
C GLY A 51 -10.85 -0.58 -12.16
N PRO A 52 -11.66 -0.40 -11.10
CA PRO A 52 -11.61 -1.30 -9.96
C PRO A 52 -11.88 -2.75 -10.38
N ALA A 53 -12.90 -3.01 -11.20
CA ALA A 53 -13.16 -4.37 -11.68
C ALA A 53 -11.94 -5.02 -12.35
N ASP A 54 -11.27 -4.30 -13.25
CA ASP A 54 -10.12 -4.84 -14.01
C ASP A 54 -8.89 -5.05 -13.12
N ALA A 55 -8.63 -4.11 -12.20
CA ALA A 55 -7.50 -4.22 -11.28
C ALA A 55 -7.60 -5.46 -10.37
N PHE A 56 -8.82 -5.90 -10.03
CA PHE A 56 -9.06 -7.02 -9.10
C PHE A 56 -9.46 -8.33 -9.79
N ALA A 57 -9.83 -8.31 -11.08
CA ALA A 57 -10.33 -9.49 -11.79
C ALA A 57 -9.29 -10.18 -12.70
N GLY A 58 -8.23 -9.48 -13.10
CA GLY A 58 -7.25 -9.98 -14.06
C GLY A 58 -5.92 -10.40 -13.43
N GLY A 59 -5.29 -11.45 -13.98
CA GLY A 59 -3.84 -11.54 -13.95
C GLY A 59 -3.21 -10.51 -14.90
N PRO A 60 -1.88 -10.40 -14.92
CA PRO A 60 -1.19 -9.46 -15.81
C PRO A 60 -1.67 -9.63 -17.27
N SER A 61 -1.89 -8.51 -17.97
CA SER A 61 -2.32 -8.47 -19.38
C SER A 61 -3.60 -9.27 -19.72
N GLY A 62 -4.54 -9.40 -18.77
CA GLY A 62 -5.82 -10.08 -19.00
C GLY A 62 -5.70 -11.62 -19.04
N LEU A 63 -4.55 -12.16 -18.64
CA LEU A 63 -4.37 -13.59 -18.42
C LEU A 63 -5.18 -14.04 -17.19
N PRO A 64 -5.66 -15.30 -17.16
CA PRO A 64 -6.29 -15.83 -15.98
C PRO A 64 -5.30 -15.78 -14.80
N PRO A 65 -5.76 -15.41 -13.59
CA PRO A 65 -4.92 -15.44 -12.41
C PRO A 65 -4.36 -16.85 -12.19
N ALA A 66 -3.15 -16.95 -11.63
CA ALA A 66 -2.58 -18.24 -11.26
C ALA A 66 -3.56 -18.99 -10.34
N LEU A 67 -3.69 -20.31 -10.50
CA LEU A 67 -4.65 -21.14 -9.75
C LEU A 67 -4.59 -20.94 -8.22
N ASP A 68 -3.41 -20.59 -7.70
CA ASP A 68 -3.18 -20.37 -6.26
C ASP A 68 -3.51 -18.95 -5.77
N THR A 69 -3.65 -17.98 -6.69
CA THR A 69 -3.94 -16.57 -6.34
C THR A 69 -5.42 -16.30 -6.09
N ALA A 70 -6.32 -17.15 -6.58
CA ALA A 70 -7.76 -17.00 -6.40
C ALA A 70 -8.20 -17.17 -4.93
N ASP A 71 -7.49 -17.98 -4.15
CA ASP A 71 -7.81 -18.25 -2.73
C ASP A 71 -7.17 -17.23 -1.76
N SER A 72 -6.19 -16.44 -2.23
CA SER A 72 -5.47 -15.45 -1.39
C SER A 72 -5.81 -14.00 -1.72
N ALA A 73 -6.63 -13.74 -2.74
CA ALA A 73 -7.07 -12.39 -3.07
C ALA A 73 -8.08 -11.90 -2.03
N ALA A 74 -7.62 -11.11 -1.06
CA ALA A 74 -8.50 -10.34 -0.20
C ALA A 74 -9.50 -9.57 -1.10
N ALA A 75 -10.78 -9.59 -0.71
CA ALA A 75 -11.82 -8.94 -1.49
C ALA A 75 -11.43 -7.47 -1.79
N PRO A 76 -11.76 -6.96 -2.99
CA PRO A 76 -11.48 -5.57 -3.34
C PRO A 76 -11.94 -4.63 -2.25
N ASP A 77 -11.06 -3.72 -1.82
CA ASP A 77 -11.51 -2.60 -1.02
C ASP A 77 -12.49 -1.80 -1.88
N SER A 78 -13.76 -1.82 -1.47
CA SER A 78 -14.86 -1.16 -2.17
C SER A 78 -14.70 0.35 -2.27
N SER A 79 -13.75 0.94 -1.53
CA SER A 79 -13.40 2.35 -1.62
C SER A 79 -12.45 2.67 -2.78
N VAL A 80 -11.83 1.68 -3.42
CA VAL A 80 -10.93 1.92 -4.56
C VAL A 80 -11.72 2.43 -5.76
N ARG A 81 -11.32 3.61 -6.24
CA ARG A 81 -11.96 4.32 -7.35
C ARG A 81 -11.25 4.10 -8.68
N ARG A 82 -9.92 4.23 -8.69
CA ARG A 82 -9.06 3.98 -9.85
C ARG A 82 -7.67 3.55 -9.41
N LEU A 83 -7.00 2.83 -10.30
CA LEU A 83 -5.62 2.40 -10.14
C LEU A 83 -4.84 2.72 -11.41
N PHE A 84 -3.68 3.34 -11.26
CA PHE A 84 -2.76 3.64 -12.34
C PHE A 84 -1.44 2.95 -12.07
N GLU A 85 -0.88 2.31 -13.09
CA GLU A 85 0.46 1.73 -13.04
C GLU A 85 1.35 2.47 -14.02
N ALA A 86 2.61 2.68 -13.64
CA ALA A 86 3.60 3.29 -14.52
C ALA A 86 4.96 2.61 -14.33
N ARG A 87 5.66 2.39 -15.44
CA ARG A 87 7.01 1.83 -15.47
C ARG A 87 7.95 2.80 -16.17
N TRP A 88 9.14 3.00 -15.62
CA TRP A 88 10.19 3.79 -16.25
C TRP A 88 11.57 3.31 -15.84
N ARG A 89 12.61 3.86 -16.48
CA ARG A 89 14.01 3.62 -16.11
C ARG A 89 14.64 4.87 -15.51
N VAL A 90 15.44 4.67 -14.46
CA VAL A 90 16.29 5.71 -13.84
C VAL A 90 17.75 5.27 -13.94
N ASP A 91 18.66 6.24 -13.99
CA ASP A 91 20.11 6.01 -14.16
C ASP A 91 20.48 5.08 -15.34
N GLY A 92 19.64 5.07 -16.37
CA GLY A 92 19.83 4.32 -17.61
C GLY A 92 19.42 2.85 -17.56
N ASP A 93 19.59 2.16 -16.42
CA ASP A 93 19.38 0.70 -16.33
C ASP A 93 18.42 0.25 -15.22
N VAL A 94 18.10 1.08 -14.22
CA VAL A 94 17.27 0.67 -13.10
C VAL A 94 15.80 0.81 -13.45
N THR A 95 15.05 -0.30 -13.49
CA THR A 95 13.60 -0.23 -13.66
C THR A 95 12.95 0.21 -12.35
N VAL A 96 12.01 1.15 -12.45
CA VAL A 96 11.09 1.52 -11.37
C VAL A 96 9.67 1.19 -11.80
N ARG A 97 8.94 0.54 -10.89
CA ARG A 97 7.52 0.23 -11.02
C ARG A 97 6.78 1.05 -9.99
N ALA A 98 5.71 1.73 -10.39
CA ALA A 98 4.88 2.44 -9.44
C ALA A 98 3.39 2.26 -9.70
N GLN A 99 2.64 2.29 -8.62
CA GLN A 99 1.20 2.16 -8.61
C GLN A 99 0.60 3.31 -7.78
N LEU A 100 -0.24 4.11 -8.42
CA LEU A 100 -1.09 5.11 -7.79
C LEU A 100 -2.49 4.55 -7.66
N THR A 101 -2.99 4.46 -6.43
CA THR A 101 -4.37 4.08 -6.13
C THR A 101 -5.13 5.27 -5.59
N THR A 102 -6.30 5.56 -6.16
CA THR A 102 -7.22 6.58 -5.65
C THR A 102 -8.40 5.92 -4.95
N PHE A 103 -8.84 6.56 -3.86
CA PHE A 103 -9.91 6.07 -3.00
C PHE A 103 -11.01 7.12 -2.89
N ASP A 104 -12.26 6.64 -2.86
CA ASP A 104 -13.38 7.46 -2.46
C ASP A 104 -13.22 7.92 -1.01
N SER A 105 -13.56 9.18 -0.76
CA SER A 105 -13.41 9.78 0.57
C SER A 105 -14.29 9.06 1.60
N PRO A 106 -13.77 8.64 2.76
CA PRO A 106 -14.59 8.15 3.86
C PRO A 106 -15.35 9.28 4.60
N GLY A 107 -15.23 10.55 4.15
CA GLY A 107 -15.73 11.74 4.84
C GLY A 107 -17.21 12.07 4.60
N ARG A 108 -17.79 12.87 5.51
CA ARG A 108 -19.13 13.45 5.36
C ARG A 108 -19.16 14.35 4.09
N PRO A 109 -20.30 14.49 3.38
CA PRO A 109 -20.42 15.30 2.15
C PRO A 109 -20.01 16.78 2.26
N ARG A 110 -19.69 17.27 3.47
CA ARG A 110 -19.38 18.66 3.78
C ARG A 110 -17.89 19.02 3.58
N ASP A 111 -17.00 18.04 3.44
CA ASP A 111 -15.54 18.22 3.29
C ASP A 111 -15.07 18.35 1.82
N GLY A 112 -16.01 18.58 0.90
CA GLY A 112 -15.72 18.58 -0.54
C GLY A 112 -15.42 17.17 -1.07
N GLN A 113 -15.45 16.99 -2.39
CA GLN A 113 -15.15 15.73 -3.07
C GLN A 113 -13.65 15.41 -3.06
N ALA A 114 -13.01 15.46 -1.89
CA ALA A 114 -11.59 15.19 -1.77
C ALA A 114 -11.31 13.69 -1.95
N VAL A 115 -10.50 13.33 -2.94
CA VAL A 115 -10.12 11.95 -3.23
C VAL A 115 -8.84 11.63 -2.47
N ALA A 116 -8.81 10.56 -1.70
CA ALA A 116 -7.57 10.11 -1.06
C ALA A 116 -6.73 9.35 -2.08
N TRP A 117 -5.41 9.38 -1.94
CA TRP A 117 -4.50 8.66 -2.81
C TRP A 117 -3.36 8.02 -2.02
N ALA A 118 -2.89 6.87 -2.52
CA ALA A 118 -1.68 6.21 -2.07
C ALA A 118 -0.82 5.87 -3.28
N LEU A 119 0.47 6.15 -3.20
CA LEU A 119 1.45 5.92 -4.23
C LEU A 119 2.58 5.06 -3.67
N ALA A 120 2.74 3.87 -4.23
CA ALA A 120 3.86 3.00 -3.96
C ALA A 120 4.72 2.88 -5.21
N ALA A 121 6.03 3.01 -5.05
CA ALA A 121 7.01 2.73 -6.07
C ALA A 121 8.09 1.80 -5.53
N GLU A 122 8.56 0.89 -6.37
CA GLU A 122 9.62 -0.06 -6.06
C GLU A 122 10.62 -0.09 -7.22
N ALA A 123 11.90 0.03 -6.86
CA ALA A 123 13.02 -0.04 -7.78
C ALA A 123 13.73 -1.40 -7.67
N GLU A 124 14.51 -1.76 -8.68
CA GLU A 124 15.33 -2.98 -8.67
C GLU A 124 16.57 -2.88 -7.74
N ARG A 125 16.88 -1.66 -7.27
CA ARG A 125 18.01 -1.37 -6.36
C ARG A 125 17.53 -0.47 -5.22
N ALA A 126 18.37 -0.32 -4.19
CA ALA A 126 18.11 0.62 -3.10
C ALA A 126 17.80 2.01 -3.66
N TRP A 127 16.77 2.65 -3.10
CA TRP A 127 16.22 3.89 -3.61
C TRP A 127 17.23 5.04 -3.45
N ASP A 128 17.61 5.69 -4.55
CA ASP A 128 18.46 6.89 -4.50
C ASP A 128 17.60 8.15 -4.38
N GLN A 129 17.85 8.96 -3.36
CA GLN A 129 17.09 10.20 -3.14
C GLN A 129 17.25 11.22 -4.28
N ARG A 130 18.30 11.09 -5.10
CA ARG A 130 18.57 11.94 -6.27
C ARG A 130 17.67 11.63 -7.47
N TRP A 131 17.03 10.46 -7.49
CA TRP A 131 16.09 10.12 -8.54
C TRP A 131 14.85 11.02 -8.52
N PRO A 132 14.19 11.24 -9.67
CA PRO A 132 12.92 11.96 -9.73
C PRO A 132 11.88 11.35 -8.77
N SER A 133 11.05 12.20 -8.17
CA SER A 133 9.93 11.73 -7.35
C SER A 133 8.94 10.92 -8.21
N PRO A 134 8.50 9.74 -7.76
CA PRO A 134 7.43 8.97 -8.40
C PRO A 134 6.15 9.79 -8.60
N ALA A 135 5.86 10.72 -7.69
CA ALA A 135 4.72 11.63 -7.80
C ALA A 135 4.73 12.43 -9.13
N ALA A 136 5.92 12.84 -9.59
CA ALA A 136 6.07 13.60 -10.84
C ALA A 136 5.73 12.77 -12.10
N MET A 137 5.71 11.43 -11.98
CA MET A 137 5.27 10.54 -13.07
C MET A 137 3.74 10.54 -13.19
N PHE A 138 3.02 10.73 -12.09
CA PHE A 138 1.56 10.70 -12.09
C PHE A 138 0.94 12.08 -12.24
N TRP A 139 1.52 13.13 -11.69
CA TRP A 139 1.05 14.50 -11.90
C TRP A 139 2.20 15.48 -12.12
N PRO A 140 1.97 16.58 -12.87
CA PRO A 140 2.98 17.61 -13.07
C PRO A 140 3.48 18.23 -11.75
N ASP A 141 4.75 18.61 -11.74
CA ASP A 141 5.40 19.37 -10.65
C ASP A 141 4.96 20.86 -10.69
N ASP A 142 3.66 21.15 -10.76
CA ASP A 142 3.05 22.49 -10.84
C ASP A 142 2.09 22.72 -9.66
N ASP A 143 2.14 23.91 -9.05
CA ASP A 143 1.30 24.32 -7.92
C ASP A 143 -0.17 24.53 -8.31
N ARG A 144 -0.48 24.53 -9.61
CA ARG A 144 -1.83 24.69 -10.14
C ARG A 144 -2.73 23.47 -9.94
N ILE A 145 -2.14 22.31 -9.63
CA ILE A 145 -2.88 21.04 -9.54
C ILE A 145 -2.91 20.59 -8.08
N ALA A 146 -4.10 20.31 -7.57
CA ALA A 146 -4.36 20.10 -6.15
C ALA A 146 -3.99 18.69 -5.64
N TRP A 147 -2.89 18.10 -6.14
CA TRP A 147 -2.32 16.82 -5.69
C TRP A 147 -1.36 16.97 -4.50
N ASP A 148 -1.00 18.21 -4.18
CA ASP A 148 -0.01 18.56 -3.18
C ASP A 148 -0.59 18.64 -1.76
N HIS A 149 -1.67 17.92 -1.44
CA HIS A 149 -2.24 17.90 -0.09
C HIS A 149 -1.86 16.63 0.66
N ASP A 150 -1.49 16.80 1.94
CA ASP A 150 -1.26 15.68 2.84
C ASP A 150 -2.57 14.91 3.14
N ALA A 151 -2.43 13.70 3.68
CA ALA A 151 -3.56 12.91 4.14
C ALA A 151 -4.28 13.62 5.31
N VAL A 152 -3.51 14.30 6.17
CA VAL A 152 -4.06 15.18 7.19
C VAL A 152 -4.63 16.44 6.53
N PRO A 153 -5.88 16.84 6.82
CA PRO A 153 -6.47 18.04 6.24
C PRO A 153 -5.71 19.31 6.60
N GLY A 154 -5.42 20.16 5.60
CA GLY A 154 -4.79 21.47 5.79
C GLY A 154 -3.40 21.56 5.16
N PRO A 155 -2.41 20.79 5.66
CA PRO A 155 -1.05 20.83 5.15
C PRO A 155 -0.94 20.52 3.67
N ARG A 156 -0.04 21.25 3.01
CA ARG A 156 0.34 21.07 1.62
C ARG A 156 1.83 20.73 1.50
N LEU A 157 2.13 19.80 0.62
CA LEU A 157 3.46 19.49 0.14
C LEU A 157 3.97 20.68 -0.69
N ARG A 158 5.29 20.77 -0.83
CA ARG A 158 5.99 21.74 -1.69
C ARG A 158 5.85 23.22 -1.33
N THR A 159 5.01 23.57 -0.35
CA THR A 159 4.75 24.94 0.11
C THR A 159 4.99 25.10 1.61
N THR A 160 5.07 26.36 2.06
CA THR A 160 5.20 26.70 3.49
C THR A 160 3.84 26.66 4.18
N ASN A 161 3.70 25.86 5.23
CA ASN A 161 2.46 25.78 6.01
C ASN A 161 2.59 26.57 7.31
N PRO A 162 1.98 27.76 7.44
CA PRO A 162 1.97 28.46 8.72
C PRO A 162 1.19 27.66 9.76
N LEU A 163 1.73 27.55 10.97
CA LEU A 163 1.05 26.87 12.06
C LEU A 163 -0.18 27.66 12.52
N PRO A 164 -1.28 26.97 12.88
CA PRO A 164 -2.49 27.63 13.41
C PRO A 164 -2.19 28.52 14.62
N ASN A 165 -2.88 29.64 14.73
CA ASN A 165 -2.76 30.53 15.90
C ASN A 165 -3.42 29.96 17.16
N ASP A 166 -4.38 29.04 17.00
CA ASP A 166 -5.02 28.37 18.13
C ASP A 166 -4.15 27.19 18.61
N ASP A 167 -3.73 27.23 19.88
CA ASP A 167 -2.84 26.24 20.51
C ASP A 167 -3.39 24.81 20.41
N LYS A 168 -4.71 24.65 20.52
CA LYS A 168 -5.36 23.34 20.50
C LYS A 168 -5.41 22.78 19.08
N GLU A 169 -5.70 23.63 18.10
CA GLU A 169 -5.64 23.28 16.68
C GLU A 169 -4.21 22.95 16.26
N MET A 170 -3.21 23.76 16.64
CA MET A 170 -1.79 23.48 16.36
C MET A 170 -1.35 22.13 16.93
N ARG A 171 -1.65 21.88 18.22
CA ARG A 171 -1.30 20.61 18.87
C ARG A 171 -1.99 19.42 18.21
N ARG A 172 -3.27 19.56 17.86
CA ARG A 172 -4.01 18.52 17.14
C ARG A 172 -3.38 18.25 15.78
N LEU A 173 -3.09 19.29 15.01
CA LEU A 173 -2.50 19.19 13.69
C LEU A 173 -1.17 18.44 13.72
N LEU A 174 -0.23 18.86 14.56
CA LEU A 174 1.10 18.23 14.64
C LEU A 174 1.03 16.78 15.11
N LYS A 175 0.11 16.48 16.02
CA LYS A 175 -0.14 15.12 16.50
C LYS A 175 -0.78 14.23 15.44
N ASP A 176 -1.71 14.76 14.66
CA ASP A 176 -2.34 14.05 13.56
C ASP A 176 -1.34 13.81 12.43
N CYS A 177 -0.48 14.78 12.11
CA CYS A 177 0.65 14.64 11.19
C CYS A 177 1.60 13.51 11.60
N ALA A 178 2.06 13.53 12.86
CA ALA A 178 2.96 12.50 13.38
C ALA A 178 2.35 11.09 13.46
N ARG A 179 1.02 10.94 13.46
CA ARG A 179 0.35 9.65 13.66
C ARG A 179 -0.31 9.07 12.42
N ASN A 180 -0.76 9.92 11.51
CA ASN A 180 -1.59 9.50 10.38
C ASN A 180 -0.91 9.77 9.04
N SER A 181 0.20 10.55 9.03
CA SER A 181 0.92 10.83 7.81
C SER A 181 2.09 9.87 7.56
N TRP A 182 2.35 9.57 6.28
CA TRP A 182 3.55 8.89 5.77
C TRP A 182 4.62 9.90 5.35
N ASN A 183 4.26 11.19 5.30
CA ASN A 183 5.14 12.28 4.93
C ASN A 183 6.04 12.68 6.11
N ILE A 184 7.22 13.19 5.77
CA ILE A 184 8.20 13.71 6.71
C ILE A 184 7.79 15.15 7.07
N HIS A 185 7.34 15.35 8.31
CA HIS A 185 6.97 16.67 8.78
C HIS A 185 8.14 17.37 9.45
N VAL A 186 8.43 18.59 8.99
CA VAL A 186 9.51 19.43 9.52
C VAL A 186 8.90 20.70 10.09
N VAL A 187 9.22 21.02 11.34
CA VAL A 187 8.79 22.25 11.99
C VAL A 187 9.96 23.21 12.04
N VAL A 188 9.83 24.36 11.40
CA VAL A 188 10.81 25.44 11.37
C VAL A 188 10.27 26.59 12.22
N HIS A 189 11.07 27.06 13.18
CA HIS A 189 10.75 28.22 13.98
C HIS A 189 11.40 29.48 13.42
N GLU A 190 10.60 30.47 13.06
CA GLU A 190 11.07 31.75 12.56
C GLU A 190 11.59 32.60 13.74
N ALA A 191 12.91 32.80 13.87
CA ALA A 191 13.44 33.65 14.96
C ALA A 191 12.97 35.11 14.85
N MET A 192 12.78 35.57 13.61
CA MET A 192 12.25 36.87 13.23
C MET A 192 11.40 36.69 11.97
N THR A 193 10.52 37.64 11.67
CA THR A 193 9.69 37.60 10.46
C THR A 193 10.58 37.54 9.21
N PRO A 194 10.47 36.49 8.39
CA PRO A 194 11.31 36.32 7.21
C PRO A 194 10.97 37.34 6.11
N ASP A 195 12.00 37.70 5.35
CA ASP A 195 11.87 38.52 4.15
C ASP A 195 11.24 37.71 2.98
N ALA A 196 11.15 38.31 1.80
CA ALA A 196 10.56 37.64 0.64
C ALA A 196 11.30 36.34 0.25
N ARG A 197 12.61 36.27 0.48
CA ARG A 197 13.43 35.10 0.18
C ARG A 197 13.27 34.02 1.24
N GLY A 198 13.19 34.41 2.51
CA GLY A 198 12.93 33.52 3.63
C GLY A 198 11.53 32.91 3.65
N ARG A 199 10.58 33.48 2.91
CA ARG A 199 9.23 32.92 2.71
C ARG A 199 9.17 31.84 1.64
N LEU A 200 10.25 31.61 0.90
CA LEU A 200 10.30 30.52 -0.07
C LEU A 200 10.33 29.18 0.68
N PRO A 201 9.67 28.14 0.14
CA PRO A 201 9.65 26.81 0.74
C PRO A 201 11.01 26.13 0.62
N LEU A 202 11.24 25.11 1.45
CA LEU A 202 12.45 24.27 1.43
C LEU A 202 12.56 23.37 0.19
N THR A 203 11.44 23.14 -0.50
CA THR A 203 11.30 22.24 -1.66
C THR A 203 12.41 22.32 -2.71
N PRO A 204 12.88 23.51 -3.13
CA PRO A 204 13.92 23.62 -4.16
C PRO A 204 15.27 23.04 -3.73
N TYR A 205 15.56 23.02 -2.43
CA TYR A 205 16.81 22.51 -1.85
C TYR A 205 16.77 21.01 -1.55
N LEU A 206 15.59 20.40 -1.57
CA LEU A 206 15.44 18.98 -1.28
C LEU A 206 15.84 18.12 -2.48
N PRO A 207 16.42 16.92 -2.21
CA PRO A 207 16.56 15.89 -3.23
C PRO A 207 15.23 15.65 -3.96
N PRO A 208 15.23 15.40 -5.29
CA PRO A 208 14.01 15.37 -6.08
C PRO A 208 12.93 14.40 -5.57
N SER A 209 13.33 13.23 -5.08
CA SER A 209 12.43 12.23 -4.51
C SER A 209 11.75 12.66 -3.20
N LEU A 210 12.35 13.58 -2.44
CA LEU A 210 11.82 14.07 -1.16
C LEU A 210 10.88 15.27 -1.33
N ARG A 211 10.84 15.90 -2.50
CA ARG A 211 9.97 17.06 -2.78
C ARG A 211 8.49 16.79 -2.54
N HIS A 212 8.06 15.54 -2.71
CA HIS A 212 6.67 15.09 -2.53
C HIS A 212 6.48 14.22 -1.28
N ARG A 213 7.46 14.23 -0.36
CA ARG A 213 7.39 13.55 0.94
C ARG A 213 7.59 14.49 2.11
N VAL A 214 8.14 15.68 1.92
CA VAL A 214 8.43 16.62 3.00
C VAL A 214 7.35 17.69 3.09
N VAL A 215 6.82 17.88 4.29
CA VAL A 215 5.86 18.92 4.65
C VAL A 215 6.53 19.90 5.60
N GLU A 216 6.67 21.15 5.16
CA GLU A 216 7.26 22.23 5.96
C GLU A 216 6.18 22.98 6.75
N HIS A 217 6.33 23.01 8.07
CA HIS A 217 5.52 23.79 9.00
C HIS A 217 6.31 24.99 9.53
N ARG A 218 5.68 26.15 9.57
CA ARG A 218 6.29 27.42 9.98
C ARG A 218 5.65 27.94 11.26
N ALA A 219 6.44 27.96 12.33
CA ALA A 219 6.07 28.60 13.58
C ALA A 219 6.51 30.06 13.56
N ALA A 220 5.57 30.98 13.76
CA ALA A 220 5.84 32.41 13.86
C ALA A 220 6.73 32.74 15.08
N PRO A 221 7.39 33.90 15.11
CA PRO A 221 8.35 34.24 16.17
C PRO A 221 7.79 34.22 17.60
N ASP A 222 6.51 34.53 17.77
CA ASP A 222 5.77 34.52 19.03
C ASP A 222 5.28 33.12 19.43
N GLN A 223 5.24 32.17 18.49
CA GLN A 223 4.75 30.81 18.72
C GLN A 223 5.80 29.86 19.34
N PHE A 224 7.01 30.33 19.66
CA PHE A 224 8.11 29.50 20.17
C PHE A 224 7.73 28.57 21.34
N GLN A 225 7.02 29.12 22.33
CA GLN A 225 6.65 28.35 23.52
C GLN A 225 5.49 27.40 23.22
N ILE A 226 4.53 27.85 22.41
CA ILE A 226 3.33 27.10 22.04
C ILE A 226 3.72 25.88 21.19
N VAL A 227 4.60 26.05 20.20
CA VAL A 227 5.04 24.94 19.35
C VAL A 227 5.75 23.86 20.16
N ASN A 228 6.64 24.25 21.09
CA ASN A 228 7.34 23.31 21.97
C ASN A 228 6.39 22.63 22.97
N TRP A 229 5.32 23.30 23.39
CA TRP A 229 4.26 22.66 24.18
C TRP A 229 3.45 21.66 23.34
N ALA A 230 3.14 22.00 22.08
CA ALA A 230 2.39 21.17 21.16
C ALA A 230 3.13 19.86 20.81
N VAL A 231 4.45 19.93 20.59
CA VAL A 231 5.27 18.74 20.23
C VAL A 231 5.84 17.99 21.44
N LYS A 232 5.56 18.45 22.67
CA LYS A 232 6.09 17.84 23.89
C LYS A 232 5.77 16.35 24.01
N ASP A 233 4.55 15.95 23.63
CA ASP A 233 4.11 14.55 23.66
C ASP A 233 4.87 13.67 22.66
N LEU A 234 5.46 14.27 21.63
CA LEU A 234 6.28 13.60 20.62
C LEU A 234 7.75 13.51 21.04
N GLN A 235 8.10 14.01 22.23
CA GLN A 235 9.47 14.06 22.76
C GLN A 235 10.44 14.85 21.86
N VAL A 236 9.92 15.77 21.04
CA VAL A 236 10.71 16.68 20.18
C VAL A 236 10.81 18.06 20.83
N ARG A 237 11.94 18.74 20.60
CA ARG A 237 12.13 20.15 20.95
C ARG A 237 12.56 20.92 19.71
N VAL A 238 11.84 21.99 19.39
CA VAL A 238 12.18 22.90 18.29
C VAL A 238 13.05 24.03 18.84
N PRO A 239 14.32 24.16 18.41
CA PRO A 239 15.19 25.24 18.84
C PRO A 239 14.68 26.61 18.35
N ARG A 240 14.98 27.67 19.10
CA ARG A 240 14.58 29.03 18.70
C ARG A 240 15.37 29.45 17.46
N GLY A 241 14.66 29.74 16.38
CA GLY A 241 15.30 30.05 15.09
C GLY A 241 15.86 28.83 14.37
N GLY A 242 15.53 27.63 14.85
CA GLY A 242 15.98 26.36 14.31
C GLY A 242 14.83 25.57 13.71
N ALA A 243 15.07 24.29 13.49
CA ALA A 243 14.08 23.36 12.98
C ALA A 243 14.17 22.00 13.66
N ALA A 244 13.11 21.21 13.61
CA ALA A 244 13.13 19.82 14.02
C ALA A 244 12.26 18.96 13.10
N VAL A 245 12.72 17.75 12.80
CA VAL A 245 11.92 16.74 12.11
C VAL A 245 11.04 16.04 13.15
N LEU A 246 9.75 15.91 12.85
CA LEU A 246 8.81 15.19 13.72
C LEU A 246 8.91 13.69 13.44
N PRO A 247 8.71 12.84 14.47
CA PRO A 247 8.56 11.41 14.24
C PRO A 247 7.33 11.16 13.37
N THR A 248 7.46 10.24 12.43
CA THR A 248 6.33 9.72 11.66
C THR A 248 5.68 8.56 12.42
N ALA A 249 4.47 8.18 11.99
CA ALA A 249 3.76 7.03 12.58
C ALA A 249 4.57 5.73 12.49
N SER A 250 5.50 5.72 11.52
CA SER A 250 6.44 4.68 11.14
C SER A 250 7.86 4.88 11.69
N ALA A 251 8.04 5.79 12.66
CA ALA A 251 9.36 6.15 13.15
C ALA A 251 10.10 4.92 13.72
N SER A 252 11.33 4.72 13.23
CA SER A 252 12.24 3.69 13.72
C SER A 252 12.48 3.83 15.23
N PRO A 253 12.70 2.73 15.97
CA PRO A 253 13.25 2.82 17.32
C PRO A 253 14.61 3.54 17.37
N GLU A 254 15.30 3.70 16.24
CA GLU A 254 16.55 4.47 16.12
C GLU A 254 16.35 5.99 16.00
N PHE A 255 15.09 6.47 16.02
CA PHE A 255 14.81 7.89 15.98
C PHE A 255 15.28 8.59 17.26
N ASP A 256 16.21 9.53 17.09
CA ASP A 256 16.68 10.43 18.14
C ASP A 256 16.27 11.87 17.81
N ALA A 257 15.35 12.43 18.61
CA ALA A 257 14.82 13.77 18.43
C ALA A 257 15.91 14.86 18.48
N GLU A 258 16.99 14.66 19.25
CA GLU A 258 18.09 15.63 19.31
C GLU A 258 18.95 15.58 18.05
N ARG A 259 19.16 14.38 17.48
CA ARG A 259 19.90 14.19 16.22
C ARG A 259 19.19 14.83 15.02
N PHE A 260 17.86 14.91 15.04
CA PHE A 260 17.06 15.48 13.95
C PHE A 260 16.54 16.90 14.25
N ALA A 261 17.14 17.57 15.22
CA ALA A 261 16.95 19.00 15.49
C ALA A 261 18.16 19.81 15.02
N VAL A 262 17.89 20.95 14.38
CA VAL A 262 18.89 21.93 13.93
C VAL A 262 18.74 23.19 14.77
N ARG A 263 19.84 23.64 15.36
CA ARG A 263 19.84 24.76 16.32
C ARG A 263 19.49 26.10 15.68
N SER A 264 19.96 26.34 14.46
CA SER A 264 19.76 27.59 13.74
C SER A 264 19.57 27.31 12.25
N VAL A 265 18.53 27.90 11.67
CA VAL A 265 18.21 27.85 10.26
C VAL A 265 18.08 29.28 9.77
N PHE A 266 18.90 29.66 8.79
CA PHE A 266 18.84 30.97 8.18
C PHE A 266 17.80 30.95 7.06
N LEU A 267 16.78 31.78 7.22
CA LEU A 267 15.70 31.95 6.24
C LEU A 267 15.96 33.22 5.44
N ASP A 268 17.10 33.28 4.77
CA ASP A 268 17.57 34.40 3.93
C ASP A 268 17.62 34.05 2.43
N GLY A 269 17.16 32.84 2.09
CA GLY A 269 17.24 32.26 0.75
C GLY A 269 18.57 31.57 0.45
N SER A 270 19.49 31.45 1.42
CA SER A 270 20.59 30.50 1.32
C SER A 270 20.08 29.06 1.49
N GLU A 271 20.84 28.10 0.96
CA GLU A 271 20.54 26.69 1.14
C GLU A 271 20.77 26.29 2.61
N PRO A 272 19.74 25.78 3.31
CA PRO A 272 19.89 25.34 4.70
C PRO A 272 20.50 23.92 4.74
N THR A 273 21.78 23.81 4.39
CA THR A 273 22.48 22.51 4.19
C THR A 273 22.39 21.59 5.41
N GLU A 274 22.47 22.12 6.64
CA GLU A 274 22.34 21.29 7.85
C GLU A 274 20.94 20.67 7.93
N LEU A 275 19.88 21.45 7.70
CA LEU A 275 18.51 20.98 7.74
C LEU A 275 18.22 19.96 6.64
N VAL A 276 18.63 20.24 5.41
CA VAL A 276 18.50 19.31 4.28
C VAL A 276 19.25 18.00 4.57
N GLY A 277 20.44 18.08 5.15
CA GLY A 277 21.21 16.91 5.59
C GLY A 277 20.48 16.09 6.66
N ARG A 278 19.84 16.73 7.66
CA ARG A 278 19.03 16.01 8.67
C ARG A 278 17.80 15.35 8.07
N ILE A 279 17.10 16.02 7.15
CA ILE A 279 15.93 15.46 6.47
C ILE A 279 16.32 14.25 5.63
N THR A 280 17.42 14.35 4.88
CA THR A 280 17.94 13.24 4.06
C THR A 280 18.34 12.06 4.94
N ALA A 281 19.11 12.31 6.01
CA ALA A 281 19.50 11.27 6.95
C ALA A 281 18.30 10.63 7.69
N PHE A 282 17.20 11.37 7.88
CA PHE A 282 15.96 10.81 8.44
C PHE A 282 15.24 9.92 7.43
N ALA A 283 15.21 10.33 6.15
CA ALA A 283 14.60 9.55 5.08
C ALA A 283 15.30 8.20 4.86
N ASP A 284 16.60 8.12 5.14
CA ASP A 284 17.40 6.90 5.00
C ASP A 284 17.32 5.96 6.22
N LEU A 285 16.62 6.34 7.30
CA LEU A 285 16.41 5.45 8.44
C LEU A 285 15.47 4.29 8.06
N PRO A 286 15.69 3.07 8.59
CA PRO A 286 14.76 1.96 8.42
C PRO A 286 13.36 2.32 8.93
N GLN A 287 12.36 2.36 8.05
CA GLN A 287 10.98 2.71 8.42
C GLN A 287 10.16 1.46 8.69
N THR A 288 9.21 1.52 9.62
CA THR A 288 8.22 0.45 9.80
C THR A 288 7.01 0.73 8.93
N LEU A 289 6.54 -0.23 8.14
CA LEU A 289 5.37 0.01 7.29
C LEU A 289 4.11 0.20 8.14
N THR A 290 3.30 1.20 7.79
CA THR A 290 1.93 1.27 8.32
C THR A 290 1.04 0.29 7.55
N ALA A 291 -0.09 -0.13 8.12
CA ALA A 291 -1.00 -1.07 7.46
C ALA A 291 -1.42 -0.63 6.04
N GLY A 292 -1.66 0.67 5.83
CA GLY A 292 -2.01 1.18 4.49
C GLY A 292 -0.81 1.16 3.52
N ALA A 293 0.41 1.35 4.02
CA ALA A 293 1.62 1.29 3.23
C ALA A 293 1.98 -0.15 2.86
N GLU A 294 1.80 -1.10 3.79
CA GLU A 294 1.90 -2.54 3.53
C GLU A 294 0.92 -2.96 2.43
N GLN A 295 -0.36 -2.56 2.54
CA GLN A 295 -1.38 -2.88 1.55
C GLN A 295 -1.04 -2.30 0.15
N ALA A 296 -0.52 -1.07 0.09
CA ALA A 296 -0.12 -0.45 -1.17
C ALA A 296 1.06 -1.20 -1.82
N LEU A 297 2.04 -1.62 -1.03
CA LEU A 297 3.19 -2.39 -1.50
C LEU A 297 2.81 -3.82 -1.92
N ASP A 298 1.95 -4.48 -1.15
CA ASP A 298 1.42 -5.80 -1.50
C ASP A 298 0.62 -5.76 -2.79
N SER A 299 -0.18 -4.70 -2.99
CA SER A 299 -0.90 -4.45 -4.24
C SER A 299 0.07 -4.26 -5.41
N LEU A 300 1.12 -3.44 -5.24
CA LEU A 300 2.15 -3.23 -6.26
C LEU A 300 2.85 -4.54 -6.65
N ARG A 301 3.13 -5.43 -5.70
CA ARG A 301 3.89 -6.66 -5.94
C ARG A 301 3.08 -7.81 -6.51
N HIS A 302 1.86 -8.00 -6.02
CA HIS A 302 1.04 -9.15 -6.38
C HIS A 302 0.03 -8.86 -7.49
N ARG A 303 -0.28 -7.58 -7.74
CA ARG A 303 -1.30 -7.15 -8.70
C ARG A 303 -0.73 -6.16 -9.71
N TRP A 304 0.48 -6.45 -10.16
CA TRP A 304 1.17 -5.72 -11.22
C TRP A 304 0.75 -6.24 -12.59
N HIS A 305 0.42 -5.35 -13.53
CA HIS A 305 -0.07 -5.72 -14.86
C HIS A 305 0.88 -5.30 -15.99
N LEU A 306 1.74 -4.30 -15.77
CA LEU A 306 2.72 -3.82 -16.76
C LEU A 306 3.96 -4.73 -16.88
N LEU A 307 3.79 -5.91 -17.47
CA LEU A 307 4.90 -6.81 -17.79
C LEU A 307 5.57 -6.45 -19.13
N THR A 308 6.88 -6.69 -19.24
CA THR A 308 7.56 -6.75 -20.54
C THR A 308 7.19 -8.01 -21.30
N VAL A 309 7.38 -8.04 -22.62
CA VAL A 309 7.12 -9.23 -23.45
C VAL A 309 7.90 -10.45 -22.95
N GLU A 310 9.14 -10.25 -22.51
CA GLU A 310 9.96 -11.31 -21.91
C GLU A 310 9.36 -11.82 -20.59
N GLU A 311 8.88 -10.92 -19.73
CA GLU A 311 8.22 -11.27 -18.46
C GLU A 311 6.86 -11.96 -18.72
N GLU A 312 6.06 -11.50 -19.68
CA GLU A 312 4.80 -12.13 -20.09
C GLU A 312 5.03 -13.55 -20.62
N LEU A 313 6.07 -13.74 -21.43
CA LEU A 313 6.42 -15.04 -21.98
C LEU A 313 6.86 -16.00 -20.87
N ALA A 314 7.65 -15.52 -19.90
CA ALA A 314 8.07 -16.32 -18.75
C ALA A 314 6.85 -16.72 -17.89
N TYR A 315 5.98 -15.77 -17.57
CA TYR A 315 4.75 -16.00 -16.82
C TYR A 315 3.84 -17.02 -17.53
N THR A 316 3.63 -16.87 -18.84
CA THR A 316 2.80 -17.78 -19.63
C THR A 316 3.37 -19.20 -19.63
N ARG A 317 4.70 -19.36 -19.74
CA ARG A 317 5.35 -20.68 -19.67
C ARG A 317 5.15 -21.33 -18.31
N GLU A 318 5.30 -20.57 -17.24
CA GLU A 318 5.05 -21.06 -15.88
C GLU A 318 3.59 -21.49 -15.72
N LEU A 319 2.65 -20.66 -16.20
CA LEU A 319 1.23 -20.93 -16.12
C LEU A 319 0.84 -22.20 -16.89
N VAL A 320 1.37 -22.40 -18.11
CA VAL A 320 1.19 -23.62 -18.89
C VAL A 320 1.71 -24.85 -18.13
N THR A 321 2.85 -24.72 -17.46
CA THR A 321 3.43 -25.80 -16.66
C THR A 321 2.49 -26.17 -15.50
N LYS A 322 1.99 -25.18 -14.76
CA LYS A 322 1.02 -25.41 -13.66
C LYS A 322 -0.28 -26.06 -14.15
N TYR A 323 -0.80 -25.64 -15.30
CA TYR A 323 -2.00 -26.27 -15.87
C TYR A 323 -1.76 -27.70 -16.33
N ALA A 324 -0.58 -27.99 -16.88
CA ALA A 324 -0.21 -29.36 -17.24
C ALA A 324 -0.14 -30.26 -15.99
N GLU A 325 0.52 -29.80 -14.93
CA GLU A 325 0.59 -30.51 -13.65
C GLU A 325 -0.80 -30.74 -13.02
N ALA A 326 -1.67 -29.72 -13.07
CA ALA A 326 -3.04 -29.85 -12.58
C ALA A 326 -3.85 -30.87 -13.39
N LEU A 327 -3.68 -30.90 -14.72
CA LEU A 327 -4.35 -31.86 -15.59
C LEU A 327 -3.86 -33.29 -15.34
N ASP A 328 -2.57 -33.48 -15.12
CA ASP A 328 -1.97 -34.76 -14.76
C ASP A 328 -2.51 -35.24 -13.39
N ALA A 329 -2.59 -34.35 -12.40
CA ALA A 329 -3.16 -34.66 -11.09
C ALA A 329 -4.65 -35.03 -11.17
N MET A 330 -5.44 -34.32 -11.98
CA MET A 330 -6.85 -34.66 -12.23
C MET A 330 -7.00 -36.00 -12.94
N THR A 331 -6.11 -36.32 -13.87
CA THR A 331 -6.09 -37.59 -14.59
C THR A 331 -5.76 -38.74 -13.64
N ALA A 332 -4.73 -38.60 -12.81
CA ALA A 332 -4.38 -39.59 -11.79
C ALA A 332 -5.53 -39.81 -10.78
N SER A 333 -6.17 -38.73 -10.32
CA SER A 333 -7.34 -38.79 -9.43
C SER A 333 -8.50 -39.58 -10.08
N ARG A 334 -8.81 -39.30 -11.35
CA ARG A 334 -9.85 -40.03 -12.10
C ARG A 334 -9.52 -41.52 -12.20
N ASP A 335 -8.28 -41.87 -12.46
CA ASP A 335 -7.86 -43.27 -12.61
C ASP A 335 -7.96 -44.02 -11.26
N LEU A 336 -7.56 -43.38 -10.15
CA LEU A 336 -7.80 -43.91 -8.79
C LEU A 336 -9.29 -44.11 -8.50
N TYR A 337 -10.16 -43.19 -8.91
CA TYR A 337 -11.61 -43.36 -8.75
C TYR A 337 -12.15 -44.53 -9.58
N ARG A 338 -11.62 -44.76 -10.78
CA ARG A 338 -12.00 -45.89 -11.62
C ARG A 338 -11.60 -47.21 -10.97
N GLU A 339 -10.36 -47.33 -10.51
CA GLU A 339 -9.85 -48.52 -9.82
C GLU A 339 -10.67 -48.83 -8.56
N ALA A 340 -10.96 -47.81 -7.75
CA ALA A 340 -11.79 -47.97 -6.55
C ALA A 340 -13.22 -48.44 -6.89
N ALA A 341 -13.81 -47.94 -7.98
CA ALA A 341 -15.13 -48.37 -8.44
C ALA A 341 -15.13 -49.81 -8.96
N GLU A 342 -14.08 -50.23 -9.66
CA GLU A 342 -13.90 -51.61 -10.13
C GLU A 342 -13.71 -52.57 -8.96
N LEU A 343 -12.87 -52.22 -7.97
CA LEU A 343 -12.71 -53.00 -6.74
C LEU A 343 -14.03 -53.14 -5.96
N ALA A 344 -14.80 -52.05 -5.85
CA ALA A 344 -16.10 -52.09 -5.17
C ALA A 344 -17.11 -52.98 -5.92
N ARG A 345 -17.10 -52.97 -7.26
CA ARG A 345 -17.92 -53.87 -8.08
C ARG A 345 -17.50 -55.33 -7.92
N ALA A 346 -16.20 -55.61 -7.90
CA ALA A 346 -15.67 -56.95 -7.67
C ALA A 346 -16.11 -57.50 -6.30
N ALA A 347 -15.97 -56.70 -5.24
CA ALA A 347 -16.42 -57.08 -3.89
C ALA A 347 -17.93 -57.34 -3.80
N LEU A 348 -18.76 -56.54 -4.51
CA LEU A 348 -20.20 -56.79 -4.60
C LEU A 348 -20.54 -58.07 -5.36
N ALA A 349 -19.82 -58.35 -6.45
CA ALA A 349 -20.01 -59.57 -7.23
C ALA A 349 -19.65 -60.82 -6.43
N GLU A 350 -18.56 -60.79 -5.65
CA GLU A 350 -18.19 -61.87 -4.73
C GLU A 350 -19.27 -62.10 -3.65
N ALA A 351 -19.77 -61.03 -3.02
CA ALA A 351 -20.81 -61.12 -2.00
C ALA A 351 -22.17 -61.63 -2.54
N THR A 352 -22.46 -61.39 -3.83
CA THR A 352 -23.71 -61.84 -4.47
C THR A 352 -23.56 -63.24 -5.09
N GLY A 353 -22.35 -63.60 -5.53
CA GLY A 353 -22.00 -64.93 -6.01
C GLY A 353 -21.84 -65.96 -4.88
N SER A 354 -21.71 -65.51 -3.64
CA SER A 354 -21.62 -66.34 -2.44
C SER A 354 -22.95 -66.54 -1.72
N ASP A 355 -24.10 -66.52 -2.40
CA ASP A 355 -25.36 -66.94 -1.77
C ASP A 355 -26.36 -67.64 -2.71
N SER A 356 -26.46 -68.97 -2.52
CA SER A 356 -27.65 -69.75 -2.85
C SER A 356 -28.15 -70.51 -1.60
N LEU A 357 -28.93 -69.81 -0.78
CA LEU A 357 -30.15 -70.19 0.01
C LEU A 357 -30.01 -70.90 1.39
N PRO A 358 -31.00 -70.79 2.32
CA PRO A 358 -32.02 -69.74 2.58
C PRO A 358 -32.02 -69.20 4.04
N LEU A 359 -32.81 -68.14 4.30
CA LEU A 359 -33.05 -67.47 5.61
C LEU A 359 -33.24 -68.41 6.81
N PRO A 360 -32.78 -67.98 8.00
CA PRO A 360 -33.66 -68.01 9.17
C PRO A 360 -33.75 -66.67 9.93
N ARG A 361 -34.86 -66.57 10.66
CA ARG A 361 -35.43 -65.44 11.42
C ARG A 361 -34.48 -64.73 12.38
N SER A 362 -34.69 -63.42 12.54
CA SER A 362 -34.13 -62.58 13.61
C SER A 362 -34.36 -63.14 15.01
N PRO A 363 -33.43 -62.80 15.92
CA PRO A 363 -33.80 -62.13 17.15
C PRO A 363 -33.11 -60.78 17.32
N ALA A 364 -33.77 -59.91 18.07
CA ALA A 364 -33.36 -58.54 18.33
C ALA A 364 -32.20 -58.39 19.32
N SER A 365 -31.50 -57.25 19.16
CA SER A 365 -30.77 -56.46 20.15
C SER A 365 -29.35 -56.87 20.60
N ARG A 366 -28.35 -56.16 20.07
CA ARG A 366 -27.34 -55.40 20.86
C ARG A 366 -26.57 -54.43 19.94
N LYS A 367 -26.53 -53.14 20.30
CA LYS A 367 -25.57 -52.12 19.80
C LYS A 367 -24.13 -52.57 20.14
N PRO A 368 -23.09 -52.31 19.32
CA PRO A 368 -22.47 -50.98 19.14
C PRO A 368 -22.05 -50.69 17.67
N GLU A 369 -22.19 -49.45 17.20
CA GLU A 369 -21.16 -48.41 17.01
C GLU A 369 -20.56 -48.33 15.59
N THR A 370 -20.72 -47.11 15.04
CA THR A 370 -19.86 -46.42 14.08
C THR A 370 -19.51 -47.13 12.76
N SER A 371 -20.51 -47.26 11.89
CA SER A 371 -20.26 -47.47 10.45
C SER A 371 -19.56 -46.25 9.81
N PRO A 372 -18.51 -46.47 8.99
CA PRO A 372 -17.58 -45.46 8.44
C PRO A 372 -18.18 -44.51 7.40
N ARG A 373 -19.47 -44.65 7.07
CA ARG A 373 -20.18 -43.79 6.12
C ARG A 373 -20.58 -42.42 6.70
N ASN A 374 -20.67 -42.27 8.02
CA ASN A 374 -21.01 -41.00 8.67
C ASN A 374 -19.82 -40.03 8.82
N VAL A 375 -18.59 -40.51 8.62
CA VAL A 375 -17.38 -39.67 8.68
C VAL A 375 -17.18 -38.94 7.35
N LEU A 376 -17.44 -39.60 6.23
CA LEU A 376 -17.34 -39.01 4.88
C LEU A 376 -18.46 -37.98 4.60
N THR A 377 -19.68 -38.20 5.07
CA THR A 377 -20.77 -37.21 4.93
C THR A 377 -20.59 -35.98 5.83
N LYS A 378 -19.88 -36.09 6.96
CA LYS A 378 -19.50 -34.92 7.79
C LYS A 378 -18.36 -34.09 7.17
N ALA A 379 -17.45 -34.71 6.43
CA ALA A 379 -16.37 -34.00 5.73
C ALA A 379 -16.89 -33.21 4.51
N LEU A 380 -17.83 -33.79 3.74
CA LEU A 380 -18.45 -33.12 2.59
C LEU A 380 -19.56 -32.12 2.99
N GLY A 381 -20.23 -32.31 4.13
CA GLY A 381 -21.21 -31.35 4.65
C GLY A 381 -20.59 -30.01 5.06
N ARG A 382 -19.38 -30.03 5.66
CA ARG A 382 -18.65 -28.81 6.06
C ARG A 382 -18.17 -27.95 4.88
N PHE A 383 -18.06 -28.51 3.68
CA PHE A 383 -17.72 -27.75 2.46
C PHE A 383 -18.92 -27.04 1.83
N LYS A 384 -20.16 -27.48 2.13
CA LYS A 384 -21.38 -26.92 1.54
C LYS A 384 -22.07 -25.87 2.45
N ASP A 385 -21.78 -25.89 3.74
CA ASP A 385 -22.30 -24.88 4.69
C ASP A 385 -21.44 -23.60 4.77
N ALA A 386 -20.20 -23.61 4.24
CA ALA A 386 -19.36 -22.41 4.14
C ALA A 386 -19.81 -21.44 3.03
N SER A 387 -20.68 -21.87 2.10
CA SER A 387 -21.21 -21.05 1.01
C SER A 387 -22.65 -20.56 1.22
N ARG A 388 -23.20 -20.69 2.44
CA ARG A 388 -24.51 -20.13 2.82
C ARG A 388 -24.51 -19.52 4.24
N GLN A 389 -23.74 -18.46 4.43
CA GLN A 389 -24.01 -17.42 5.45
C GLN A 389 -23.68 -16.07 4.80
N HIS A 390 -24.62 -15.39 4.15
CA HIS A 390 -25.54 -14.43 4.79
C HIS A 390 -26.78 -14.20 3.90
N PRO A 391 -27.96 -13.89 4.48
CA PRO A 391 -28.35 -12.48 4.50
C PRO A 391 -28.98 -11.97 5.81
N GLN A 392 -28.59 -10.73 6.14
CA GLN A 392 -29.32 -9.63 6.78
C GLN A 392 -30.25 -9.89 7.99
N LYS A 393 -29.93 -9.22 9.10
CA LYS A 393 -30.59 -7.96 9.47
C LYS A 393 -29.62 -7.01 10.14
#